data_AF-A0AAJ1VVM5-F1
#
_entry.id   AF-A0AAJ1VVM5-F1
#
_cell.length_a   1.000
_cell.length_b   1.000
_cell.length_c   1.000
_cell.angle_alpha   90.00
_cell.angle_beta   90.00
_cell.angle_gamma   90.00
#
_symmetry.space_group_name_H-M   'P 1'
#
loop_
_entity.id
_entity.type
_entity.pdbx_description
1 polymer ?
#
loop_
_entity_poly.entity_id
_entity_poly.type
_entity_poly.pdbx_seq_one_letter_code
_entity_poly.pdbx_strand_id
1 'polypeptide(L)'
;MPIEETILRVATNIYGAETVDFSDKAQASLKTFDEWGMGSLPVCMAKTQYSFSHEPKVLGSPTGFTLPIREIRVNAGAGFVVAVCGSMMTMPGLPTRPAALDMDMDDEGRLTGAFR
;
A
#
# COMPACT_ATOMS: atom_id res chain seq x y z
N MET A 1 -16.48 -6.55 11.92
CA MET A 1 -15.32 -6.08 12.68
C MET A 1 -15.00 -4.68 12.17
N PRO A 2 -14.82 -3.68 13.05
CA PRO A 2 -14.42 -2.35 12.64
C PRO A 2 -13.12 -2.36 11.83
N ILE A 3 -12.97 -1.40 10.92
CA ILE A 3 -11.75 -1.23 10.10
C ILE A 3 -10.51 -1.06 10.99
N GLU A 4 -10.60 -0.23 12.04
CA GLU A 4 -9.50 0.03 12.98
C GLU A 4 -9.00 -1.25 13.66
N GLU A 5 -9.93 -2.07 14.14
CA GLU A 5 -9.61 -3.37 14.77
C GLU A 5 -8.98 -4.32 13.76
N THR A 6 -9.49 -4.36 12.52
CA THR A 6 -8.92 -5.19 11.46
C THR A 6 -7.48 -4.77 11.13
N ILE A 7 -7.22 -3.46 11.01
CA ILE A 7 -5.88 -2.90 10.79
C ILE A 7 -4.94 -3.29 11.94
N LEU A 8 -5.37 -3.10 13.19
CA LEU A 8 -4.57 -3.45 14.37
C LEU A 8 -4.22 -4.94 14.38
N ARG A 9 -5.19 -5.83 14.11
CA ARG A 9 -4.96 -7.28 14.10
C ARG A 9 -4.02 -7.72 12.99
N VAL A 10 -4.05 -7.09 11.81
CA VAL A 10 -3.07 -7.39 10.75
C VAL A 10 -1.68 -6.91 11.18
N ALA A 11 -1.58 -5.70 11.73
CA ALA A 11 -0.31 -5.14 12.17
C ALA A 11 0.35 -5.99 13.26
N THR A 12 -0.40 -6.42 14.28
CA THR A 12 0.15 -7.18 15.41
C THR A 12 0.40 -8.65 15.06
N ASN A 13 -0.57 -9.34 14.45
CA ASN A 13 -0.47 -10.79 14.23
C ASN A 13 0.38 -11.17 13.02
N ILE A 14 0.47 -10.30 12.00
CA ILE A 14 1.18 -10.61 10.75
C ILE A 14 2.50 -9.85 10.66
N TYR A 15 2.54 -8.58 11.05
CA TYR A 15 3.72 -7.74 10.84
C TYR A 15 4.65 -7.63 12.05
N GLY A 16 4.21 -8.06 13.24
CA GLY A 16 4.99 -7.93 14.47
C GLY A 16 4.99 -6.51 15.06
N ALA A 17 4.08 -5.65 14.60
CA ALA A 17 3.90 -4.33 15.20
C ALA A 17 3.38 -4.46 16.64
N GLU A 18 3.74 -3.51 17.51
CA GLU A 18 3.14 -3.41 18.84
C GLU A 18 1.77 -2.75 18.77
N THR A 19 1.66 -1.71 17.95
CA THR A 19 0.43 -0.92 17.79
C THR A 19 0.41 -0.21 16.43
N VAL A 20 -0.69 0.48 16.16
CA VAL A 20 -0.90 1.31 14.98
C VAL A 20 -1.15 2.76 15.40
N ASP A 21 -0.68 3.71 14.61
CA ASP A 21 -0.88 5.14 14.84
C ASP A 21 -1.66 5.74 13.67
N PHE A 22 -2.81 6.35 13.93
CA PHE A 22 -3.67 6.93 12.91
C PHE A 22 -3.49 8.43 12.86
N SER A 23 -3.10 8.94 11.69
CA SER A 23 -3.13 10.38 11.43
C SER A 23 -4.55 10.96 11.50
N ASP A 24 -4.65 12.27 11.75
CA ASP A 24 -5.94 13.00 11.79
C ASP A 24 -6.79 12.77 10.53
N LYS A 25 -6.14 12.71 9.36
CA LYS A 25 -6.80 12.43 8.08
C LYS A 25 -7.42 11.02 8.05
N ALA A 26 -6.69 10.03 8.56
CA ALA A 26 -7.19 8.65 8.64
C ALA A 26 -8.36 8.55 9.61
N GLN A 27 -8.26 9.17 10.79
CA GLN A 27 -9.34 9.21 11.79
C GLN A 27 -10.62 9.87 11.24
N ALA A 28 -10.49 11.02 10.56
CA ALA A 28 -11.62 11.70 9.92
C ALA A 28 -12.30 10.82 8.85
N SER A 29 -11.50 10.07 8.09
CA SER A 29 -12.01 9.16 7.07
C SER A 29 -12.75 7.97 7.69
N LEU A 30 -12.23 7.39 8.77
CA LEU A 30 -12.86 6.27 9.49
C LEU A 30 -14.24 6.65 10.02
N LYS A 31 -14.35 7.83 10.66
CA LYS A 31 -15.63 8.36 11.12
C LYS A 31 -16.63 8.50 9.97
N THR A 32 -16.17 9.02 8.84
CA THR A 32 -17.01 9.17 7.63
C THR A 32 -17.48 7.81 7.10
N PHE A 33 -16.61 6.79 7.10
CA PHE A 33 -16.98 5.44 6.65
C PHE A 33 -17.97 4.76 7.58
N ASP A 34 -17.88 4.98 8.89
CA ASP A 34 -18.87 4.51 9.85
C ASP A 34 -20.25 5.14 9.59
N GLU A 35 -20.29 6.45 9.35
CA GLU A 35 -21.53 7.19 9.00
C GLU A 35 -22.17 6.68 7.70
N TRP A 36 -21.36 6.20 6.75
CA TRP A 36 -21.82 5.62 5.49
C TRP A 36 -22.21 4.13 5.59
N GLY A 37 -22.11 3.52 6.76
CA GLY A 37 -22.35 2.08 6.95
C GLY A 37 -21.24 1.20 6.34
N MET A 38 -20.08 1.77 6.04
CA MET A 38 -18.91 1.11 5.45
C MET A 38 -17.80 0.77 6.46
N GLY A 39 -18.05 1.00 7.76
CA GLY A 39 -17.13 0.78 8.88
C GLY A 39 -16.61 -0.65 9.08
N SER A 40 -17.13 -1.61 8.33
CA SER A 40 -16.81 -3.05 8.46
C SER A 40 -16.27 -3.68 7.18
N LEU A 41 -15.90 -2.84 6.20
CA LEU A 41 -15.30 -3.33 4.96
C LEU A 41 -13.93 -4.00 5.22
N PRO A 42 -13.59 -5.06 4.45
CA PRO A 42 -12.25 -5.63 4.42
C PRO A 42 -11.15 -4.57 4.19
N VAL A 43 -9.96 -4.85 4.71
CA VAL A 43 -8.82 -3.93 4.68
C VAL A 43 -7.71 -4.46 3.78
N CYS A 44 -7.23 -3.61 2.88
CA CYS A 44 -6.02 -3.79 2.10
C CYS A 44 -4.90 -2.91 2.67
N MET A 45 -3.79 -3.52 3.10
CA MET A 45 -2.64 -2.79 3.67
C MET A 45 -1.68 -2.34 2.57
N ALA A 46 -1.53 -1.02 2.41
CA ALA A 46 -0.61 -0.41 1.47
C ALA A 46 0.66 0.07 2.19
N LYS A 47 1.68 -0.79 2.24
CA LYS A 47 3.00 -0.52 2.83
C LYS A 47 4.13 -0.94 1.87
N THR A 48 5.37 -0.67 2.27
CA THR A 48 6.55 -1.22 1.58
C THR A 48 6.49 -2.75 1.56
N GLN A 49 6.80 -3.34 0.39
CA GLN A 49 6.93 -4.78 0.20
C GLN A 49 8.27 -5.33 0.70
N TYR A 50 9.25 -4.46 0.96
CA TYR A 50 10.61 -4.87 1.30
C TYR A 50 10.80 -5.26 2.78
N SER A 51 9.85 -4.90 3.65
CA SER A 51 9.92 -5.15 5.10
C SER A 51 8.53 -5.51 5.64
N PHE A 52 8.47 -6.25 6.75
CA PHE A 52 7.23 -6.39 7.54
C PHE A 52 6.81 -5.06 8.18
N SER A 53 7.78 -4.20 8.51
CA SER A 53 7.53 -2.85 8.99
C SER A 53 7.09 -1.89 7.88
N HIS A 54 6.96 -0.61 8.21
CA HIS A 54 6.75 0.46 7.24
C HIS A 54 8.06 0.99 6.61
N GLU A 55 9.22 0.54 7.10
CA GLU A 55 10.53 1.01 6.66
C GLU A 55 11.24 -0.01 5.76
N PRO A 56 11.57 0.32 4.49
CA PRO A 56 12.13 -0.64 3.54
C PRO A 56 13.46 -1.28 3.95
N LYS A 57 14.25 -0.59 4.78
CA LYS A 57 15.61 -1.02 5.17
C LYS A 57 15.64 -1.91 6.40
N VAL A 58 14.52 -2.07 7.10
CA VAL A 58 14.43 -2.93 8.29
C VAL A 58 14.14 -4.35 7.83
N LEU A 59 15.18 -5.18 7.75
CA LEU A 59 15.12 -6.54 7.19
C LEU A 59 14.87 -7.60 8.28
N GLY A 60 14.54 -8.81 7.84
CA GLY A 60 14.29 -9.95 8.74
C GLY A 60 12.86 -9.91 9.31
N SER A 61 12.73 -10.21 10.60
CA SER A 61 11.46 -10.24 11.32
C SER A 61 11.41 -9.14 12.40
N PRO A 62 11.25 -7.86 12.01
CA PRO A 62 11.16 -6.77 12.99
C PRO A 62 9.93 -6.94 13.89
N THR A 63 10.06 -6.52 15.14
CA THR A 63 8.99 -6.57 16.14
C THR A 63 8.97 -5.30 16.97
N GLY A 64 7.84 -4.97 17.60
CA GLY A 64 7.76 -3.89 18.58
C GLY A 64 7.75 -2.49 17.99
N PHE A 65 7.44 -2.35 16.69
CA PHE A 65 7.33 -1.05 16.04
C PHE A 65 5.88 -0.55 16.03
N THR A 66 5.71 0.77 15.96
CA THR A 66 4.40 1.38 15.70
C THR A 66 4.21 1.51 14.20
N LEU A 67 3.09 1.01 13.67
CA LEU A 67 2.77 1.12 12.25
C LEU A 67 1.94 2.39 11.99
N PRO A 68 2.48 3.41 11.31
CA PRO A 68 1.73 4.62 10.99
C PRO A 68 0.70 4.32 9.90
N ILE A 69 -0.47 4.96 9.99
CA ILE A 69 -1.56 4.94 9.01
C ILE A 69 -1.87 6.40 8.61
N ARG A 70 -1.38 6.78 7.43
CA ARG A 70 -1.40 8.17 6.95
C ARG A 70 -2.71 8.58 6.30
N GLU A 71 -3.41 7.62 5.69
CA GLU A 71 -4.72 7.84 5.10
C GLU A 71 -5.40 6.50 4.85
N ILE A 72 -6.72 6.55 4.76
CA ILE A 72 -7.54 5.40 4.41
C ILE A 72 -8.45 5.82 3.25
N ARG A 73 -8.45 5.01 2.19
CA ARG A 73 -9.24 5.26 0.97
C ARG A 73 -10.29 4.17 0.84
N VAL A 74 -11.51 4.53 0.48
CA VAL A 74 -12.58 3.55 0.23
C VAL A 74 -12.66 3.21 -1.25
N ASN A 75 -12.62 1.91 -1.58
CA ASN A 75 -12.91 1.39 -2.91
C ASN A 75 -14.28 0.70 -2.87
N ALA A 76 -15.35 1.48 -2.80
CA ALA A 76 -16.70 0.99 -2.55
C ALA A 76 -17.15 -0.04 -3.60
N GLY A 77 -16.83 0.16 -4.88
CA GLY A 77 -17.18 -0.78 -5.94
C GLY A 77 -16.47 -2.13 -5.84
N ALA A 78 -15.25 -2.16 -5.28
CA ALA A 78 -14.51 -3.39 -5.05
C ALA A 78 -14.77 -4.02 -3.67
N GLY A 79 -15.42 -3.28 -2.76
CA GLY A 79 -15.82 -3.76 -1.45
C GLY A 79 -14.69 -3.82 -0.42
N PHE A 80 -13.69 -2.93 -0.47
CA PHE A 80 -12.64 -2.85 0.54
C PHE A 80 -12.12 -1.42 0.76
N VAL A 81 -11.39 -1.22 1.86
CA VAL A 81 -10.64 0.02 2.13
C VAL A 81 -9.14 -0.23 1.98
N VAL A 82 -8.39 0.80 1.56
CA VAL A 82 -6.93 0.78 1.46
C VAL A 82 -6.37 1.63 2.59
N ALA A 83 -5.64 1.01 3.52
CA ALA A 83 -4.93 1.68 4.59
C ALA A 83 -3.48 1.94 4.16
N VAL A 84 -3.11 3.21 4.00
CA VAL A 84 -1.80 3.62 3.48
C VAL A 84 -0.85 3.90 4.64
N CYS A 85 0.17 3.05 4.80
CA CYS A 85 1.13 3.17 5.92
C CYS A 85 2.27 4.16 5.66
N GLY A 86 2.62 4.41 4.39
CA GLY A 86 3.77 5.21 4.00
C GLY A 86 3.54 5.98 2.70
N SER A 87 4.61 6.50 2.10
CA SER A 87 4.54 7.04 0.75
C SER A 87 4.48 5.88 -0.25
N MET A 88 3.38 5.78 -1.00
CA MET A 88 3.22 4.79 -2.05
C MET A 88 3.22 5.47 -3.42
N MET A 89 4.04 4.98 -4.34
CA MET A 89 4.00 5.45 -5.73
C MET A 89 2.81 4.81 -6.45
N THR A 90 1.85 5.64 -6.86
CA THR A 90 0.73 5.22 -7.72
C THR A 90 1.00 5.50 -9.20
N MET A 91 2.06 6.25 -9.51
CA MET A 91 2.45 6.63 -10.86
C MET A 91 3.98 6.55 -10.98
N PRO A 92 4.54 5.47 -11.53
CA PRO A 92 5.97 5.37 -11.73
C PRO A 92 6.42 6.33 -12.83
N GLY A 93 7.58 6.96 -12.62
CA GLY A 93 8.24 7.77 -13.65
C GLY A 93 9.11 6.92 -14.59
N LEU A 94 9.55 7.53 -15.69
CA LEU A 94 10.57 6.94 -16.56
C LEU A 94 11.97 7.08 -15.94
N PRO A 95 12.88 6.11 -16.14
CA PRO A 95 14.28 6.25 -15.75
C PRO A 95 15.01 7.23 -16.67
N THR A 96 16.21 7.67 -16.28
CA THR A 96 17.05 8.61 -17.05
C THR A 96 17.25 8.19 -18.50
N ARG A 97 17.38 6.87 -18.75
CA ARG A 97 17.38 6.29 -20.10
C ARG A 97 16.20 5.30 -20.21
N PRO A 98 15.07 5.70 -20.79
CA PRO A 98 13.92 4.83 -20.98
C PRO A 98 14.22 3.69 -21.94
N ALA A 99 13.70 2.48 -21.67
CA ALA A 99 13.79 1.33 -22.57
C ALA A 99 13.21 1.62 -23.98
N ALA A 100 12.27 2.57 -24.06
CA ALA A 100 11.69 3.03 -25.33
C ALA A 100 12.72 3.54 -26.36
N LEU A 101 13.91 3.95 -25.93
CA LEU A 101 14.99 4.36 -26.85
C LEU A 101 15.63 3.19 -27.60
N ASP A 102 15.48 1.97 -27.07
CA ASP A 102 16.05 0.75 -27.65
C ASP A 102 14.96 -0.13 -28.30
N MET A 103 13.67 0.24 -28.15
CA MET A 103 12.55 -0.48 -28.74
C MET A 103 12.40 -0.14 -30.22
N ASP A 104 12.45 -1.16 -31.08
CA ASP A 104 12.26 -1.00 -32.53
C ASP A 104 11.69 -2.29 -33.16
N MET A 105 11.33 -2.22 -34.44
CA MET A 105 10.90 -3.37 -35.24
C MET A 105 11.80 -3.51 -36.46
N ASP A 106 12.40 -4.69 -36.65
CA ASP A 106 13.26 -4.94 -37.81
C ASP A 106 12.46 -5.16 -39.10
N ASP A 107 13.17 -5.31 -40.22
CA ASP A 107 12.59 -5.48 -41.57
C ASP A 107 11.76 -6.78 -41.70
N GLU A 108 11.98 -7.76 -40.84
CA GLU A 108 11.19 -8.99 -40.76
C GLU A 108 9.97 -8.86 -39.81
N GLY A 109 9.73 -7.67 -39.27
CA GLY A 109 8.63 -7.40 -38.35
C GLY A 109 8.88 -7.90 -36.93
N ARG A 110 10.12 -8.21 -36.56
CA ARG A 110 10.47 -8.70 -35.22
C ARG A 110 10.74 -7.52 -34.28
N LEU A 111 10.12 -7.58 -33.10
CA LEU A 111 10.28 -6.59 -32.05
C LEU A 111 11.64 -6.76 -31.35
N THR A 112 12.39 -5.68 -31.23
CA THR A 112 13.68 -5.59 -30.53
C THR A 112 13.58 -4.63 -29.34
N GLY A 113 14.45 -4.79 -28.33
CA GLY A 113 14.56 -3.89 -27.17
C GLY A 113 13.39 -3.84 -26.18
N ALA A 114 12.25 -4.46 -26.48
CA ALA A 114 11.09 -4.50 -25.58
C ALA A 114 11.23 -5.48 -24.41
N PHE A 115 12.00 -6.54 -24.61
CA PHE A 115 12.28 -7.58 -23.62
C PHE A 115 13.78 -7.88 -23.61
N ARG A 116 14.30 -8.37 -22.48
CA ARG A 116 15.69 -8.81 -22.33
C ARG A 116 15.73 -10.31 -22.10
#